data_AF-A0A2E4H708-F1
#
_entry.id   AF-A0A2E4H708-F1
#
_cell.length_a   1.000
_cell.length_b   1.000
_cell.length_c   1.000
_cell.angle_alpha   90.00
_cell.angle_beta   90.00
_cell.angle_gamma   90.00
#
_symmetry.space_group_name_H-M   'P 1'
#
loop_
_entity.id
_entity.type
_entity.pdbx_description
1 polymer ?
#
loop_
_entity_poly.entity_id
_entity_poly.type
_entity_poly.pdbx_seq_one_letter_code
_entity_poly.pdbx_strand_id
1 'polypeptide(L)'
;MFIKVEPKDWMMHSVFLYFSDERRDAEDTAVRKYLSDHGLKPKREFTERVDDTDFDVMYFGGCYIGGGHLQTIRKMQETVV
;
A
#
# COMPACT_ATOMS: atom_id res chain seq x y z
N MET A 1 1.74 -1.78 -8.28
CA MET A 1 2.12 -1.80 -6.87
C MET A 1 1.85 -3.19 -6.30
N PHE A 2 2.37 -3.55 -5.13
CA PHE A 2 1.85 -4.71 -4.38
C PHE A 2 1.57 -4.37 -2.91
N ILE A 3 0.70 -5.18 -2.30
CA ILE A 3 0.27 -4.99 -0.91
C ILE A 3 0.78 -6.16 -0.07
N LYS A 4 1.57 -5.85 0.95
CA LYS A 4 2.01 -6.83 1.96
C LYS A 4 1.23 -6.58 3.25
N VAL A 5 0.66 -7.64 3.81
CA VAL A 5 -0.02 -7.60 5.11
C VAL A 5 0.73 -8.53 6.05
N GLU A 6 1.29 -7.97 7.13
CA GLU A 6 2.03 -8.74 8.12
C GLU A 6 1.22 -8.83 9.43
N PRO A 7 1.06 -10.04 10.00
CA PRO A 7 0.48 -10.16 11.33
C PRO A 7 1.42 -9.54 12.36
N LYS A 8 0.84 -8.92 13.38
CA LYS A 8 1.56 -8.50 14.57
C LYS A 8 1.11 -9.37 15.76
N ASP A 9 0.58 -8.77 16.82
CA ASP A 9 -0.07 -9.46 17.94
C ASP A 9 -1.60 -9.49 17.79
N TRP A 10 -2.30 -10.25 18.64
CA TRP A 10 -3.76 -10.48 18.65
C TRP A 10 -4.61 -9.33 18.07
N MET A 11 -5.27 -9.59 16.92
CA MET A 11 -6.09 -8.69 16.09
C MET A 11 -5.39 -7.51 15.38
N MET A 12 -4.10 -7.29 15.55
CA MET A 12 -3.35 -6.24 14.86
C MET A 12 -2.56 -6.78 13.68
N HIS A 13 -2.62 -6.07 12.56
CA HIS A 13 -1.78 -6.31 11.39
C HIS A 13 -1.11 -5.01 10.95
N SER A 14 -0.03 -5.12 10.19
CA SER A 14 0.65 -4.04 9.49
C SER A 14 0.31 -4.15 8.01
N VAL A 15 0.11 -3.02 7.33
CA VAL A 15 -0.15 -2.99 5.89
C VAL A 15 0.94 -2.14 5.25
N PHE A 16 1.56 -2.67 4.21
CA PHE A 16 2.59 -2.02 3.44
C PHE A 16 2.15 -1.95 1.98
N LEU A 17 2.22 -0.76 1.40
CA LEU A 17 2.00 -0.54 -0.02
C LEU A 17 3.38 -0.30 -0.66
N TYR A 18 3.74 -1.16 -1.59
CA TYR A 18 5.01 -1.11 -2.32
C TYR A 18 4.76 -0.55 -3.71
N PHE A 19 5.43 0.55 -4.04
CA PHE A 19 5.38 1.20 -5.35
C PHE A 19 6.76 1.09 -5.99
N SER A 20 6.85 0.47 -7.17
CA SER A 20 8.12 0.38 -7.91
C SER A 20 8.27 1.61 -8.79
N ASP A 21 9.42 2.27 -8.73
CA ASP A 21 9.70 3.37 -9.65
C ASP A 21 10.14 2.85 -11.04
N GLU A 22 10.71 1.64 -11.09
CA GLU A 22 11.11 0.95 -12.34
C GLU A 22 9.91 0.34 -13.07
N ARG A 23 8.93 -0.17 -12.33
CA ARG A 23 7.70 -0.78 -12.85
C ARG A 23 6.49 -0.09 -12.23
N ARG A 24 6.23 1.14 -12.68
CA ARG A 24 5.03 1.87 -12.27
C ARG A 24 3.80 1.19 -12.82
N ASP A 25 2.98 0.65 -11.92
CA ASP A 25 1.72 0.06 -12.31
C ASP A 25 0.68 1.16 -12.55
N ALA A 26 -0.30 0.88 -13.42
CA ALA A 26 -1.22 1.91 -13.88
C ALA A 26 -2.16 2.42 -12.76
N GLU A 27 -2.38 1.63 -11.70
CA GLU A 27 -3.14 2.07 -10.53
C GLU A 27 -2.36 2.96 -9.56
N ASP A 28 -1.03 3.05 -9.64
CA ASP A 28 -0.18 3.71 -8.64
C ASP A 28 -0.62 5.16 -8.38
N THR A 29 -0.92 5.91 -9.45
CA THR A 29 -1.41 7.29 -9.36
C THR A 29 -2.80 7.37 -8.71
N ALA A 30 -3.69 6.43 -9.07
CA ALA A 30 -5.05 6.39 -8.51
C ALA A 30 -5.03 6.05 -7.02
N VAL A 31 -4.19 5.10 -6.60
CA VAL A 31 -4.02 4.72 -5.19
C VAL A 31 -3.43 5.88 -4.39
N ARG A 32 -2.35 6.53 -4.87
CA ARG A 32 -1.76 7.69 -4.18
C ARG A 32 -2.76 8.84 -4.05
N LYS A 33 -3.57 9.09 -5.08
CA LYS A 33 -4.65 10.08 -5.03
C LYS A 33 -5.71 9.69 -4.00
N TYR A 34 -6.15 8.43 -3.98
CA TYR A 34 -7.13 7.94 -3.02
C TYR A 34 -6.68 8.13 -1.58
N LEU A 35 -5.42 7.79 -1.27
CA LEU A 35 -4.83 8.01 0.05
C LEU A 35 -4.85 9.48 0.44
N SER A 36 -4.47 10.37 -0.48
CA SER A 36 -4.48 11.83 -0.27
C SER A 36 -5.90 12.37 -0.05
N ASP A 37 -6.85 12.02 -0.92
CA ASP A 37 -8.25 12.48 -0.85
C ASP A 37 -8.94 12.06 0.46
N HIS A 38 -8.54 10.92 1.04
CA HIS A 38 -9.09 10.40 2.29
C HIS A 38 -8.22 10.74 3.52
N GLY A 39 -7.16 11.53 3.36
CA GLY A 39 -6.27 11.93 4.45
C GLY A 39 -5.51 10.76 5.09
N LEU A 40 -5.32 9.66 4.37
CA LEU A 40 -4.65 8.46 4.82
C LEU A 40 -3.14 8.67 4.75
N LYS A 41 -2.52 9.04 5.87
CA LYS A 41 -1.08 9.26 5.95
C LYS A 41 -0.36 8.00 6.43
N PRO A 42 0.74 7.59 5.78
CA PRO A 42 1.54 6.48 6.27
C PRO A 42 2.15 6.82 7.64
N LYS A 43 2.32 5.79 8.46
CA LYS A 43 3.10 5.88 9.70
C LYS A 43 4.58 6.10 9.40
N ARG A 44 5.08 5.50 8.32
CA ARG A 44 6.45 5.64 7.82
C ARG A 44 6.47 5.49 6.31
N GLU A 45 7.38 6.23 5.69
CA GLU A 45 7.76 6.10 4.29
C GLU A 45 9.25 5.77 4.25
N PHE A 46 9.62 4.76 3.47
CA PHE A 46 11.01 4.33 3.33
C PHE A 46 11.20 3.57 2.02
N THR A 47 12.44 3.42 1.60
CA THR A 47 12.79 2.58 0.44
C THR A 47 13.17 1.18 0.91
N GLU A 48 12.67 0.15 0.24
CA GLU A 48 13.03 -1.24 0.48
C GLU A 48 13.38 -1.93 -0.84
N ARG A 49 14.46 -2.72 -0.84
CA ARG A 49 14.88 -3.50 -2.00
C ARG A 49 14.31 -4.92 -1.94
N VAL A 50 13.58 -5.32 -2.97
CA VAL A 50 12.99 -6.66 -3.11
C VAL A 50 13.38 -7.21 -4.48
N ASP A 51 14.03 -8.37 -4.51
CA ASP A 51 14.50 -9.05 -5.73
C ASP A 51 15.21 -8.11 -6.73
N ASP A 52 16.16 -7.32 -6.20
CA ASP A 52 16.96 -6.31 -6.92
C ASP A 52 16.21 -5.09 -7.47
N THR A 53 14.92 -4.94 -7.15
CA THR A 53 14.16 -3.71 -7.44
C THR A 53 13.95 -2.88 -6.17
N ASP A 54 14.19 -1.58 -6.25
CA ASP A 54 13.89 -0.63 -5.17
C ASP A 54 12.41 -0.21 -5.23
N PHE A 55 11.78 -0.18 -4.05
CA PHE A 55 10.38 0.21 -3.89
C PHE A 55 10.25 1.36 -2.90
N ASP A 56 9.40 2.32 -3.23
CA ASP A 56 8.84 3.24 -2.25
C ASP A 56 7.78 2.50 -1.43
N VAL A 57 8.00 2.43 -0.12
CA VAL A 57 7.14 1.71 0.81
C VAL A 57 6.41 2.68 1.70
N MET A 58 5.09 2.57 1.72
CA MET A 58 4.21 3.26 2.66
C MET A 58 3.68 2.26 3.69
N TYR A 59 4.04 2.45 4.96
CA TYR A 59 3.61 1.59 6.07
C TYR A 59 2.43 2.20 6.84
N PHE A 60 1.39 1.39 7.06
CA PHE A 60 0.18 1.75 7.80
C PHE A 60 -0.13 0.72 8.90
N GLY A 61 -0.82 1.19 9.95
CA GLY A 61 -1.46 0.27 10.90
C GLY A 61 -2.68 -0.40 10.28
N GLY A 62 -2.86 -1.69 10.51
CA GLY A 62 -3.97 -2.48 9.97
C GLY A 62 -5.34 -2.01 10.42
N CYS A 63 -5.52 -1.54 11.65
CA CYS A 63 -6.82 -0.94 12.04
C CYS A 63 -7.09 0.40 11.36
N TYR A 64 -6.06 1.09 10.85
CA TYR A 64 -6.17 2.41 10.26
C TYR A 64 -6.50 2.35 8.76
N ILE A 65 -5.80 1.48 8.01
CA ILE A 65 -6.05 1.31 6.57
C ILE A 65 -6.82 0.02 6.23
N GLY A 66 -6.97 -0.90 7.19
CA GLY A 66 -7.72 -2.14 6.99
C GLY A 66 -9.22 -1.91 6.83
N GLY A 67 -9.95 -3.00 6.59
CA GLY A 67 -11.37 -2.92 6.28
C GLY A 67 -11.63 -2.31 4.89
N GLY A 68 -12.46 -1.27 4.83
CA GLY A 68 -12.96 -0.69 3.57
C GLY A 68 -11.90 -0.02 2.69
N HIS A 69 -10.90 0.63 3.28
CA HIS A 69 -9.82 1.27 2.52
C HIS A 69 -8.95 0.23 1.82
N LEU A 70 -8.47 -0.79 2.55
CA LEU A 70 -7.70 -1.89 1.97
C LEU A 70 -8.48 -2.64 0.88
N GLN A 71 -9.78 -2.89 1.07
CA GLN A 71 -10.62 -3.50 0.02
C GLN A 71 -10.74 -2.61 -1.21
N THR A 72 -10.89 -1.29 -1.03
CA THR A 72 -10.98 -0.33 -2.13
C THR A 72 -9.68 -0.29 -2.94
N ILE A 73 -8.54 -0.22 -2.25
CA ILE A 73 -7.21 -0.23 -2.88
C ILE A 73 -7.00 -1.54 -3.65
N ARG A 74 -7.38 -2.70 -3.10
CA ARG A 74 -7.31 -3.99 -3.81
C ARG A 74 -8.15 -3.99 -5.09
N LYS A 75 -9.37 -3.47 -5.04
CA LYS A 75 -10.22 -3.33 -6.24
C LYS A 75 -9.60 -2.43 -7.31
N MET A 76 -8.88 -1.38 -6.89
CA MET A 76 -8.16 -0.52 -7.83
C MET A 76 -7.07 -1.29 -8.58
N GLN A 77 -6.40 -2.25 -7.93
CA GLN A 77 -5.44 -3.14 -8.60
C GLN A 77 -6.12 -4.10 -9.59
N GLU A 78 -7.31 -4.61 -9.24
CA GLU A 78 -8.07 -5.55 -10.08
C GLU A 78 -8.70 -4.90 -11.32
N THR A 79 -8.99 -3.60 -11.29
CA THR A 79 -9.70 -2.89 -12.38
C THR A 79 -8.78 -2.55 -13.56
N VAL A 80 -7.46 -2.74 -13.40
CA VAL A 80 -6.43 -2.35 -14.37
C VAL A 80 -5.91 -3.57 -15.17
N VAL A 81 -6.49 -4.75 -14.97
CA VAL A 81 -6.15 -6.01 -15.66
C VAL A 81 -7.00 -6.23 -16.91
#